data_AF-A0A0D6AJT4-F1
#
_entry.id   AF-A0A0D6AJT4-F1
#
_cell.length_a   1.000
_cell.length_b   1.000
_cell.length_c   1.000
_cell.angle_alpha   90.00
_cell.angle_beta   90.00
_cell.angle_gamma   90.00
#
_symmetry.space_group_name_H-M   'P 1'
#
loop_
_entity.id
_entity.type
_entity.pdbx_description
1 polymer ?
#
loop_
_entity_poly.entity_id
_entity_poly.type
_entity_poly.pdbx_seq_one_letter_code
_entity_poly.pdbx_strand_id
1 'polypeptide(L)'
;MWKLPLQKEVEELLVKSEDEIKQEGESDKFKRLQLYRKMEDVELVLRFFAYRHLEKFKFSPSLDKFLDDYLKQANNLSDEVLHKLESIFKETIELVYTIFGNSAFLLPAKMQKSKTPRKSVYDPLMQVFSKYLRYKSNLIKKAEIIRKERYSDKELLFLIDKNRELFDGRFSDQKDIQLRIDYFDNFLQQYIQ
;
A
#
# COMPACT_ATOMS: atom_id res chain seq x y z
N MET A 1 -2.55 -14.25 -1.68
CA MET A 1 -1.10 -14.01 -1.49
C MET A 1 -0.55 -13.56 -2.84
N TRP A 2 -0.04 -12.33 -2.93
CA TRP A 2 0.52 -11.81 -4.18
C TRP A 2 1.82 -12.59 -4.44
N LYS A 3 1.80 -13.53 -5.39
CA LYS A 3 3.00 -14.21 -5.88
C LYS A 3 3.51 -13.41 -7.08
N LEU A 4 4.70 -12.85 -6.95
CA LEU A 4 5.38 -12.19 -8.05
C LEU A 4 5.77 -13.26 -9.08
N PRO A 5 5.35 -13.15 -10.35
CA PRO A 5 5.78 -14.06 -11.40
C PRO A 5 7.28 -13.87 -11.68
N LEU A 6 7.96 -14.95 -12.08
CA LEU A 6 9.37 -14.89 -12.47
C LEU A 6 9.50 -14.08 -13.78
N GLN A 7 10.61 -13.36 -13.97
CA GLN A 7 10.89 -12.54 -15.16
C GLN A 7 10.62 -13.28 -16.49
N LYS A 8 10.93 -14.58 -16.54
CA LYS A 8 10.68 -15.46 -17.68
C LYS A 8 9.18 -15.70 -17.97
N GLU A 9 8.39 -15.90 -16.91
CA GLU A 9 6.94 -16.08 -17.05
C GLU A 9 6.28 -14.80 -17.55
N VAL A 10 6.80 -13.64 -17.14
CA VAL A 10 6.33 -12.32 -17.58
C VAL A 10 6.63 -12.09 -19.06
N GLU A 11 7.85 -12.37 -19.51
CA GLU A 11 8.23 -12.21 -20.93
C GLU A 11 7.40 -13.10 -21.86
N GLU A 12 7.19 -14.37 -21.49
CA GLU A 12 6.32 -15.28 -22.26
C GLU A 12 4.86 -14.82 -22.33
N LEU A 13 4.35 -14.20 -21.24
CA LEU A 13 2.97 -13.74 -21.18
C LEU A 13 2.75 -12.37 -21.85
N LEU A 14 3.78 -11.53 -21.99
CA LEU A 14 3.68 -10.25 -22.72
C LEU A 14 3.55 -10.45 -24.24
N VAL A 15 4.06 -11.58 -24.75
CA VAL A 15 3.96 -11.96 -26.17
C VAL A 15 2.55 -12.46 -26.54
N LYS A 16 1.79 -12.99 -25.57
CA LYS A 16 0.42 -13.49 -25.80
C LYS A 16 -0.61 -12.36 -25.81
N SER A 17 -1.56 -12.44 -26.75
CA SER A 17 -2.70 -11.53 -26.87
C SER A 17 -3.77 -11.81 -25.80
N GLU A 18 -4.65 -10.82 -25.52
CA GLU A 18 -5.68 -10.96 -24.47
C GLU A 18 -6.66 -12.12 -24.74
N ASP A 19 -6.89 -12.45 -26.00
CA ASP A 19 -7.82 -13.51 -26.40
C ASP A 19 -7.20 -14.90 -26.26
N GLU A 20 -5.88 -15.03 -26.41
CA GLU A 20 -5.15 -16.29 -26.15
C GLU A 20 -5.14 -16.64 -24.66
N ILE A 21 -5.03 -15.65 -23.78
CA ILE A 21 -4.97 -15.87 -22.32
C ILE A 21 -6.37 -16.16 -21.73
N LYS A 22 -7.43 -15.60 -22.31
CA LYS A 22 -8.82 -15.89 -21.91
C LYS A 22 -9.21 -17.35 -22.17
N GLN A 23 -8.66 -17.97 -23.21
CA GLN A 23 -8.97 -19.35 -23.59
C GLN A 23 -8.33 -20.39 -22.64
N GLU A 24 -7.20 -20.08 -22.00
CA GLU A 24 -6.50 -21.01 -21.07
C GLU A 24 -7.19 -21.14 -19.68
N GLY A 25 -8.31 -20.46 -19.41
CA GLY A 25 -9.12 -20.70 -18.21
C GLY A 25 -8.53 -20.19 -16.88
N GLU A 26 -7.40 -19.49 -16.89
CA GLU A 26 -6.70 -19.05 -15.68
C GLU A 26 -7.02 -17.58 -15.31
N SER A 27 -8.23 -17.36 -14.78
CA SER A 27 -8.73 -16.03 -14.33
C SER A 27 -7.72 -15.27 -13.44
N ASP A 28 -7.03 -15.99 -12.55
CA ASP A 28 -6.07 -15.39 -11.63
C ASP A 28 -4.74 -15.02 -12.29
N LYS A 29 -4.29 -15.76 -13.33
CA LYS A 29 -3.12 -15.37 -14.13
C LYS A 29 -3.44 -14.17 -15.02
N PHE A 30 -4.63 -14.15 -15.64
CA PHE A 30 -5.10 -13.00 -16.42
C PHE A 30 -5.18 -11.71 -15.58
N LYS A 31 -5.74 -11.78 -14.37
CA LYS A 31 -5.77 -10.62 -13.44
C LYS A 31 -4.39 -10.15 -13.05
N ARG A 32 -3.46 -11.06 -12.73
CA ARG A 32 -2.06 -10.72 -12.45
C ARG A 32 -1.39 -10.04 -13.64
N LEU A 33 -1.62 -10.54 -14.86
CA LEU A 33 -1.06 -9.96 -16.07
C LEU A 33 -1.65 -8.58 -16.37
N GLN A 34 -2.94 -8.36 -16.12
CA GLN A 34 -3.56 -7.03 -16.23
C GLN A 34 -2.99 -6.03 -15.22
N LEU A 35 -2.72 -6.47 -13.98
CA LEU A 35 -2.04 -5.63 -12.97
C LEU A 35 -0.62 -5.26 -13.41
N TYR A 36 0.14 -6.24 -13.93
CA TYR A 36 1.49 -6.04 -14.44
C TYR A 36 1.51 -5.16 -15.70
N ARG A 37 0.59 -5.38 -16.64
CA ARG A 37 0.39 -4.54 -17.84
C ARG A 37 0.03 -3.10 -17.47
N LYS A 38 -0.66 -2.89 -16.35
CA LYS A 38 -0.96 -1.56 -15.79
C LYS A 38 0.11 -1.04 -14.85
N MET A 39 1.18 -1.80 -14.61
CA MET A 39 2.27 -1.50 -13.68
C MET A 39 1.79 -1.13 -12.27
N GLU A 40 0.61 -1.60 -11.85
CA GLU A 40 0.00 -1.19 -10.57
C GLU A 40 0.83 -1.69 -9.37
N ASP A 41 1.43 -2.87 -9.48
CA ASP A 41 2.33 -3.44 -8.48
C ASP A 41 3.62 -2.62 -8.33
N VAL A 42 4.23 -2.21 -9.45
CA VAL A 42 5.38 -1.31 -9.48
C VAL A 42 5.00 0.05 -8.87
N GLU A 43 3.82 0.58 -9.20
CA GLU A 43 3.29 1.82 -8.66
C GLU A 43 3.14 1.75 -7.13
N LEU A 44 2.66 0.64 -6.55
CA LEU A 44 2.54 0.49 -5.10
C LEU A 44 3.90 0.55 -4.39
N VAL A 45 4.91 -0.14 -4.94
CA VAL A 45 6.29 -0.08 -4.42
C VAL A 45 6.83 1.34 -4.51
N LEU A 46 6.61 2.01 -5.64
CA LEU A 46 7.07 3.36 -5.85
C LEU A 46 6.39 4.36 -4.91
N ARG A 47 5.07 4.24 -4.73
CA ARG A 47 4.28 5.05 -3.79
C ARG A 47 4.75 4.86 -2.36
N PHE A 48 5.10 3.64 -1.96
CA PHE A 48 5.67 3.39 -0.64
C PHE A 48 6.93 4.23 -0.38
N PHE A 49 7.85 4.30 -1.33
CA PHE A 49 9.07 5.07 -1.14
C PHE A 49 8.86 6.57 -1.31
N ALA A 50 8.14 6.98 -2.35
CA ALA A 50 7.86 8.37 -2.62
C ALA A 50 7.12 9.02 -1.43
N TYR A 51 6.16 8.33 -0.82
CA TYR A 51 5.33 8.90 0.24
C TYR A 51 6.10 9.19 1.54
N ARG A 52 7.29 8.63 1.73
CA ARG A 52 8.21 9.01 2.83
C ARG A 52 8.68 10.46 2.73
N HIS A 53 8.53 11.06 1.56
CA HIS A 53 8.93 12.42 1.25
C HIS A 53 7.73 13.35 1.04
N LEU A 54 6.53 12.98 1.47
CA LEU A 54 5.31 13.80 1.31
C LEU A 54 5.49 15.23 1.80
N GLU A 55 6.19 15.45 2.91
CA GLU A 55 6.44 16.79 3.46
C GLU A 55 7.43 17.62 2.64
N LYS A 56 8.35 16.95 1.93
CA LYS A 56 9.46 17.60 1.20
C LYS A 56 9.07 17.99 -0.22
N PHE A 57 8.10 17.31 -0.80
CA PHE A 57 7.60 17.62 -2.12
C PHE A 57 6.25 18.32 -2.00
N LYS A 58 6.15 19.53 -2.55
CA LYS A 58 4.84 20.08 -2.89
C LYS A 58 4.20 19.07 -3.82
N PHE A 59 3.06 18.51 -3.45
CA PHE A 59 2.29 17.62 -4.32
C PHE A 59 2.05 18.37 -5.64
N SER A 60 2.86 18.04 -6.64
CA SER A 60 2.75 18.56 -8.00
C SER A 60 1.40 18.11 -8.55
N PRO A 61 0.76 18.82 -9.50
CA PRO A 61 -0.69 18.74 -9.72
C PRO A 61 -1.27 17.34 -10.05
N SER A 62 -0.43 16.33 -10.31
CA SER A 62 -0.82 14.92 -10.40
C SER A 62 0.13 14.01 -9.60
N LEU A 63 -0.42 12.90 -9.09
CA LEU A 63 0.34 11.81 -8.45
C LEU A 63 1.44 11.29 -9.37
N ASP A 64 1.15 11.13 -10.66
CA ASP A 64 2.10 10.60 -11.65
C ASP A 64 3.37 11.44 -11.73
N LYS A 65 3.21 12.77 -11.81
CA LYS A 65 4.36 13.68 -11.85
C LYS A 65 5.19 13.60 -10.56
N PHE A 66 4.53 13.45 -9.42
CA PHE A 66 5.22 13.28 -8.15
C PHE A 66 6.03 11.97 -8.11
N LEU A 67 5.48 10.88 -8.63
CA LEU A 67 6.18 9.60 -8.74
C LEU A 67 7.35 9.66 -9.74
N ASP A 68 7.16 10.32 -10.88
CA ASP A 68 8.22 10.55 -11.89
C ASP A 68 9.38 11.37 -11.32
N ASP A 69 9.07 12.45 -10.60
CA ASP A 69 10.08 13.31 -9.98
C ASP A 69 10.85 12.57 -8.88
N TYR A 70 10.18 11.70 -8.12
CA TYR A 70 10.84 10.80 -7.19
C TYR A 70 11.74 9.78 -7.91
N LEU A 71 11.28 9.14 -8.99
CA LEU A 71 12.07 8.17 -9.77
C LEU A 71 13.36 8.78 -10.31
N LYS A 72 13.30 9.98 -10.90
CA LYS A 72 14.48 10.68 -11.42
C LYS A 72 15.56 10.89 -10.36
N GLN A 73 15.14 11.18 -9.13
CA GLN A 73 16.06 11.30 -7.99
C GLN A 73 16.57 9.93 -7.54
N ALA A 74 15.67 8.95 -7.45
CA ALA A 74 15.97 7.58 -7.01
C ALA A 74 16.98 6.87 -7.92
N ASN A 75 17.05 7.23 -9.21
CA ASN A 75 18.05 6.71 -10.16
C ASN A 75 19.50 6.99 -9.77
N ASN A 76 19.75 7.94 -8.85
CA ASN A 76 21.09 8.27 -8.36
C ASN A 76 21.41 7.63 -7.00
N LEU A 77 20.53 6.78 -6.46
CA LEU A 77 20.78 6.07 -5.20
C LEU A 77 21.81 4.96 -5.41
N SER A 78 22.68 4.78 -4.42
CA SER A 78 23.64 3.68 -4.43
C SER A 78 22.96 2.33 -4.20
N ASP A 79 23.59 1.25 -4.67
CA ASP A 79 23.11 -0.12 -4.44
C ASP A 79 22.89 -0.43 -2.95
N GLU A 80 23.76 0.09 -2.08
CA GLU A 80 23.61 -0.06 -0.63
C GLU A 80 22.29 0.56 -0.13
N VAL A 81 21.92 1.74 -0.63
CA VAL A 81 20.66 2.39 -0.28
C VAL A 81 19.48 1.63 -0.87
N LEU A 82 19.58 1.16 -2.11
CA LEU A 82 18.54 0.35 -2.74
C LEU A 82 18.27 -0.94 -1.95
N HIS A 83 19.31 -1.64 -1.50
CA HIS A 83 19.16 -2.82 -0.65
C HIS A 83 18.49 -2.52 0.70
N LYS A 84 18.83 -1.38 1.33
CA LYS A 84 18.14 -0.94 2.57
C LYS A 84 16.67 -0.65 2.31
N LEU A 85 16.35 0.05 1.23
CA LEU A 85 14.97 0.34 0.84
C LEU A 85 14.17 -0.95 0.58
N GLU A 86 14.77 -1.90 -0.12
CA GLU A 86 14.19 -3.22 -0.39
C GLU A 86 13.88 -3.98 0.91
N SER A 87 14.85 -4.07 1.84
CA SER A 87 14.65 -4.73 3.14
C SER A 87 13.52 -4.07 3.92
N ILE A 88 13.49 -2.73 4.00
CA ILE A 88 12.44 -2.01 4.71
C ILE A 88 11.07 -2.28 4.10
N PHE A 89 10.94 -2.28 2.77
CA PHE A 89 9.66 -2.60 2.12
C PHE A 89 9.21 -4.02 2.44
N LYS A 90 10.11 -5.01 2.25
CA LYS A 90 9.82 -6.44 2.48
C LYS A 90 9.42 -6.72 3.92
N GLU A 91 10.17 -6.19 4.88
CA GLU A 91 9.87 -6.35 6.31
C GLU A 91 8.54 -5.69 6.69
N THR A 92 8.24 -4.54 6.12
CA THR A 92 6.98 -3.82 6.38
C THR A 92 5.79 -4.62 5.87
N ILE A 93 5.82 -5.04 4.60
CA ILE A 93 4.69 -5.74 4.00
C ILE A 93 4.49 -7.12 4.64
N GLU A 94 5.59 -7.80 5.00
CA GLU A 94 5.54 -9.05 5.75
C GLU A 94 4.84 -8.83 7.10
N LEU A 95 5.26 -7.84 7.89
CA LEU A 95 4.65 -7.52 9.18
C LEU A 95 3.15 -7.21 9.05
N VAL A 96 2.76 -6.40 8.07
CA VAL A 96 1.36 -6.08 7.79
C VAL A 96 0.56 -7.35 7.48
N TYR A 97 1.10 -8.26 6.66
CA TYR A 97 0.43 -9.52 6.35
C TYR A 97 0.41 -10.49 7.53
N THR A 98 1.45 -10.54 8.36
CA THR A 98 1.46 -11.33 9.60
C THR A 98 0.33 -10.88 10.53
N ILE A 99 0.09 -9.58 10.65
CA ILE A 99 -0.93 -9.04 11.55
C ILE A 99 -2.32 -9.14 10.93
N PHE A 100 -2.54 -8.69 9.69
CA PHE A 100 -3.89 -8.57 9.13
C PHE A 100 -4.30 -9.72 8.21
N GLY A 101 -3.36 -10.53 7.73
CA GLY A 101 -3.63 -11.64 6.81
C GLY A 101 -4.43 -11.19 5.59
N ASN A 102 -5.49 -11.94 5.27
CA ASN A 102 -6.37 -11.64 4.13
C ASN A 102 -7.19 -10.35 4.29
N SER A 103 -7.23 -9.77 5.50
CA SER A 103 -7.91 -8.48 5.76
C SER A 103 -7.00 -7.26 5.60
N ALA A 104 -5.73 -7.48 5.24
CA ALA A 104 -4.79 -6.41 4.92
C ALA A 104 -5.39 -5.49 3.84
N PHE A 105 -5.26 -4.18 4.06
CA PHE A 105 -5.64 -3.14 3.10
C PHE A 105 -7.13 -3.05 2.71
N LEU A 106 -8.03 -3.80 3.37
CA LEU A 106 -9.47 -3.66 3.17
C LEU A 106 -10.00 -2.35 3.80
N LEU A 107 -11.11 -1.80 3.31
CA LEU A 107 -11.77 -0.66 3.96
C LEU A 107 -12.40 -1.08 5.31
N PRO A 108 -12.84 -0.13 6.16
CA PRO A 108 -13.74 -0.43 7.26
C PRO A 108 -14.98 -1.17 6.78
N ALA A 109 -15.51 -2.14 7.54
CA ALA A 109 -16.61 -2.99 7.10
C ALA A 109 -17.84 -2.19 6.62
N LYS A 110 -18.14 -1.06 7.26
CA LYS A 110 -19.24 -0.16 6.88
C LYS A 110 -19.05 0.53 5.52
N MET A 111 -17.80 0.66 5.07
CA MET A 111 -17.40 1.32 3.82
C MET A 111 -17.09 0.31 2.71
N GLN A 112 -17.06 -0.99 3.01
CA GLN A 112 -16.75 -2.04 2.06
C GLN A 112 -17.95 -2.34 1.15
N LYS A 113 -17.83 -2.01 -0.14
CA LYS A 113 -18.72 -2.57 -1.19
C LYS A 113 -18.27 -3.97 -1.64
N SER A 114 -17.00 -4.30 -1.44
CA SER A 114 -16.37 -5.58 -1.78
C SER A 114 -15.16 -5.83 -0.90
N LYS A 115 -14.72 -7.09 -0.78
CA LYS A 115 -13.48 -7.49 -0.08
C LYS A 115 -12.23 -7.22 -0.95
N THR A 116 -12.13 -6.03 -1.50
CA THR A 116 -11.04 -5.62 -2.39
C THR A 116 -10.09 -4.68 -1.64
N PRO A 117 -8.78 -4.98 -1.58
CA PRO A 117 -7.76 -4.05 -1.09
C PRO A 117 -7.84 -2.68 -1.76
N ARG A 118 -7.58 -1.60 -1.00
CA ARG A 118 -7.60 -0.23 -1.51
C ARG A 118 -6.29 0.49 -1.26
N LYS A 119 -5.83 1.24 -2.28
CA LYS A 119 -4.68 2.15 -2.20
C LYS A 119 -4.79 3.12 -1.01
N SER A 120 -6.00 3.66 -0.76
CA SER A 120 -6.28 4.56 0.37
C SER A 120 -6.03 3.94 1.75
N VAL A 121 -5.98 2.61 1.87
CA VAL A 121 -5.61 1.92 3.11
C VAL A 121 -4.15 1.43 3.03
N TYR A 122 -3.74 0.95 1.86
CA TYR A 122 -2.37 0.49 1.63
C TYR A 122 -1.32 1.55 1.96
N ASP A 123 -1.43 2.74 1.36
CA ASP A 123 -0.43 3.78 1.51
C ASP A 123 -0.18 4.14 2.98
N PRO A 124 -1.21 4.57 3.75
CA PRO A 124 -0.99 5.00 5.12
C PRO A 124 -0.57 3.84 6.04
N LEU A 125 -1.13 2.64 5.84
CA LEU A 125 -0.80 1.48 6.67
C LEU A 125 0.67 1.08 6.47
N MET A 126 1.13 1.02 5.21
CA MET A 126 2.53 0.73 4.90
C MET A 126 3.47 1.82 5.43
N GLN A 127 3.12 3.11 5.28
CA GLN A 127 3.92 4.19 5.85
C GLN A 127 4.09 4.03 7.36
N VAL A 128 2.99 3.85 8.09
CA VAL A 128 2.99 3.76 9.54
C VAL A 128 3.74 2.51 10.02
N PHE A 129 3.43 1.32 9.51
CA PHE A 129 4.11 0.10 9.94
C PHE A 129 5.63 0.13 9.68
N SER A 130 6.06 0.80 8.60
CA SER A 130 7.49 0.93 8.31
C SER A 130 8.24 1.80 9.32
N LYS A 131 7.56 2.77 9.97
CA LYS A 131 8.13 3.59 11.05
C LYS A 131 8.40 2.79 12.33
N TYR A 132 7.63 1.73 12.56
CA TYR A 132 7.64 0.95 13.80
C TYR A 132 8.23 -0.45 13.66
N LEU A 133 9.02 -0.72 12.62
CA LEU A 133 9.68 -2.02 12.42
C LEU A 133 10.51 -2.48 13.62
N ARG A 134 11.14 -1.55 14.36
CA ARG A 134 11.88 -1.89 15.60
C ARG A 134 11.01 -2.53 16.68
N TYR A 135 9.69 -2.37 16.62
CA TYR A 135 8.72 -2.98 17.53
C TYR A 135 8.03 -4.22 16.95
N LYS A 136 8.50 -4.76 15.80
CA LYS A 136 7.92 -5.91 15.08
C LYS A 136 7.47 -7.04 16.02
N SER A 137 8.33 -7.47 16.95
CA SER A 137 8.02 -8.56 17.88
C SER A 137 6.87 -8.24 18.83
N ASN A 138 6.77 -7.00 19.33
CA ASN A 138 5.67 -6.57 20.22
C ASN A 138 4.35 -6.49 19.43
N LEU A 139 4.40 -5.90 18.23
CA LEU A 139 3.24 -5.80 17.34
C LEU A 139 2.69 -7.18 16.94
N ILE A 140 3.57 -8.15 16.66
CA ILE A 140 3.15 -9.54 16.35
C ILE A 140 2.49 -10.20 17.57
N LYS A 141 3.01 -10.01 18.78
CA LYS A 141 2.38 -10.53 20.01
C LYS A 141 0.97 -9.96 20.22
N LYS A 142 0.74 -8.72 19.79
CA LYS A 142 -0.54 -8.01 19.86
C LYS A 142 -1.35 -8.10 18.55
N ALA A 143 -1.01 -9.02 17.64
CA ALA A 143 -1.58 -9.06 16.29
C ALA A 143 -3.11 -9.20 16.28
N GLU A 144 -3.69 -10.02 17.16
CA GLU A 144 -5.15 -10.21 17.18
C GLU A 144 -5.91 -8.94 17.59
N ILE A 145 -5.44 -8.25 18.63
CA ILE A 145 -6.07 -7.01 19.09
C ILE A 145 -5.89 -5.89 18.07
N ILE A 146 -4.68 -5.73 17.50
CA ILE A 146 -4.40 -4.76 16.43
C ILE A 146 -5.29 -5.02 15.21
N ARG A 147 -5.48 -6.29 14.82
CA ARG A 147 -6.35 -6.65 13.70
C ARG A 147 -7.80 -6.24 13.96
N LYS A 148 -8.30 -6.48 15.18
CA LYS A 148 -9.68 -6.17 15.57
C LYS A 148 -9.92 -4.66 15.71
N GLU A 149 -8.94 -3.93 16.21
CA GLU A 149 -9.08 -2.53 16.62
C GLU A 149 -8.60 -1.53 15.57
N ARG A 150 -8.08 -1.97 14.41
CA ARG A 150 -7.61 -1.10 13.31
C ARG A 150 -8.55 0.06 12.92
N TYR A 151 -9.85 -0.07 13.17
CA TYR A 151 -10.86 0.94 12.88
C TYR A 151 -11.75 1.29 14.08
N SER A 152 -11.20 1.22 15.30
CA SER A 152 -11.93 1.48 16.55
C SER A 152 -12.36 2.94 16.68
N ASP A 153 -11.54 3.89 16.23
CA ASP A 153 -11.81 5.33 16.27
C ASP A 153 -12.82 5.76 15.19
N LYS A 154 -14.08 5.38 15.40
CA LYS A 154 -15.17 5.55 14.42
C LYS A 154 -15.45 6.99 14.05
N GLU A 155 -15.25 7.93 14.98
CA GLU A 155 -15.46 9.36 14.75
C GLU A 155 -14.48 9.91 13.71
N LEU A 156 -13.24 9.41 13.70
CA LEU A 156 -12.20 9.82 12.76
C LEU A 156 -12.34 9.16 11.38
N LEU A 157 -13.22 8.17 11.22
CA LEU A 157 -13.50 7.56 9.91
C LEU A 157 -14.33 8.47 9.00
N PHE A 158 -14.94 9.53 9.53
CA PHE A 158 -15.77 10.47 8.79
C PHE A 158 -15.30 11.91 9.02
N LEU A 159 -14.95 12.60 7.94
CA LEU A 159 -14.55 14.01 7.95
C LEU A 159 -15.80 14.88 7.90
N ILE A 160 -16.25 15.35 9.07
CA ILE A 160 -17.51 16.10 9.23
C ILE A 160 -17.48 17.40 8.41
N ASP A 161 -16.37 18.13 8.46
CA ASP A 161 -16.17 19.39 7.74
C ASP A 161 -16.25 19.22 6.21
N LYS A 162 -15.83 18.05 5.70
CA LYS A 162 -15.86 17.71 4.27
C LYS A 162 -17.07 16.85 3.87
N ASN A 163 -17.92 16.47 4.82
CA ASN A 163 -19.05 15.56 4.64
C ASN A 163 -18.71 14.28 3.85
N ARG A 164 -17.61 13.60 4.20
CA ARG A 164 -17.14 12.40 3.49
C ARG A 164 -16.35 11.44 4.37
N GLU A 165 -16.20 10.21 3.92
CA GLU A 165 -15.41 9.18 4.60
C GLU A 165 -13.89 9.41 4.42
N LEU A 166 -13.10 9.18 5.46
CA LEU A 166 -11.64 9.38 5.45
C LEU A 166 -10.93 8.52 4.38
N PHE A 167 -11.34 7.26 4.26
CA PHE A 167 -10.71 6.31 3.33
C PHE A 167 -11.33 6.30 1.92
N ASP A 168 -12.14 7.31 1.58
CA ASP A 168 -12.66 7.49 0.22
C ASP A 168 -11.53 7.74 -0.78
N GLY A 169 -11.25 6.74 -1.62
CA GLY A 169 -10.14 6.74 -2.56
C GLY A 169 -10.26 7.75 -3.71
N ARG A 170 -11.40 8.44 -3.86
CA ARG A 170 -11.55 9.55 -4.82
C ARG A 170 -10.70 10.76 -4.45
N PHE A 171 -10.26 10.83 -3.20
CA PHE A 171 -9.49 11.94 -2.66
C PHE A 171 -8.11 11.45 -2.24
N SER A 172 -7.09 12.00 -2.88
CA SER A 172 -5.70 11.55 -2.75
C SER A 172 -4.71 12.72 -2.78
N ASP A 173 -5.17 13.91 -2.42
CA ASP A 173 -4.26 15.03 -2.20
C ASP A 173 -3.35 14.76 -0.99
N GLN A 174 -2.29 15.54 -0.87
CA GLN A 174 -1.31 15.41 0.20
C GLN A 174 -1.95 15.45 1.61
N LYS A 175 -2.96 16.30 1.82
CA LYS A 175 -3.62 16.45 3.11
C LYS A 175 -4.43 15.20 3.44
N ASP A 176 -5.15 14.66 2.47
CA ASP A 176 -5.95 13.44 2.64
C ASP A 176 -5.08 12.20 2.87
N ILE A 177 -3.93 12.11 2.20
CA ILE A 177 -2.95 11.07 2.48
C ILE A 177 -2.41 11.22 3.92
N GLN A 178 -2.07 12.44 4.33
CA GLN A 178 -1.55 12.72 5.66
C GLN A 178 -2.57 12.38 6.76
N LEU A 179 -3.83 12.78 6.61
CA LEU A 179 -4.90 12.45 7.57
C LEU A 179 -5.04 10.94 7.79
N ARG A 180 -4.86 10.13 6.73
CA ARG A 180 -4.90 8.67 6.85
C ARG A 180 -3.66 8.10 7.52
N ILE A 181 -2.48 8.68 7.25
CA ILE A 181 -1.23 8.32 7.95
C ILE A 181 -1.41 8.61 9.44
N ASP A 182 -1.88 9.80 9.79
CA ASP A 182 -2.07 10.22 11.18
C ASP A 182 -3.08 9.33 11.91
N TYR A 183 -4.18 8.94 11.23
CA TYR A 183 -5.15 7.98 11.76
C TYR A 183 -4.47 6.67 12.19
N PHE A 184 -3.70 6.04 11.29
CA PHE A 184 -3.04 4.78 11.61
C PHE A 184 -1.86 4.94 12.57
N ASP A 185 -1.17 6.08 12.55
CA ASP A 185 -0.07 6.37 13.44
C ASP A 185 -0.58 6.46 14.90
N ASN A 186 -1.61 7.27 15.14
CA ASN A 186 -2.26 7.39 16.45
C ASN A 186 -2.79 6.05 16.96
N PHE A 187 -3.39 5.25 16.06
CA PHE A 187 -3.84 3.90 16.38
C PHE A 187 -2.67 3.00 16.80
N LEU A 188 -1.61 2.92 16.00
CA LEU A 188 -0.54 1.95 16.23
C LEU A 188 0.35 2.34 17.43
N GLN A 189 0.46 3.64 17.74
CA GLN A 189 1.18 4.15 18.91
C GLN A 189 0.68 3.56 20.25
N GLN A 190 -0.59 3.12 20.31
CA GLN A 190 -1.17 2.50 21.49
C GLN A 190 -0.56 1.12 21.81
N TYR A 191 0.13 0.49 20.84
CA TYR A 191 0.63 -0.88 20.95
C TYR A 191 2.16 -0.99 20.96
N ILE A 192 2.89 0.11 20.77
CA ILE A 192 4.37 0.15 20.72
C ILE A 192 5.03 0.45 22.08
N GLN A 193 4.24 0.57 23.14
CA GLN A 193 4.72 0.56 24.53
C GLN A 193 5.16 -0.84 24.95
#